data_AF-A0A958LXL2-F1
#
_entry.id   AF-A0A958LXL2-F1
#
_cell.length_a   1.000
_cell.length_b   1.000
_cell.length_c   1.000
_cell.angle_alpha   90.00
_cell.angle_beta   90.00
_cell.angle_gamma   90.00
#
_symmetry.space_group_name_H-M   'P 1'
#
loop_
_entity.id
_entity.type
_entity.pdbx_description
1 polymer ?
#
loop_
_entity_poly.entity_id
_entity_poly.type
_entity_poly.pdbx_seq_one_letter_code
_entity_poly.pdbx_strand_id
1 'polypeptide(L)'
;MSSKMYLFLTVCMFGFVNNGFSAGLASSNKSQLSPTKKVLNQQSYQQVSKPMNVSSVAKVVVKPKILVKGYKEWKNEKVQAAIKKVAITRAQIDYKKMNNQIFQKTEAGLGKDIEIDKLEGKLRNDLFSLEVAQQLNVQDYFAIYLTKLDNRSEAFKEAAQKMHPDEVAELINIFADSFLAAHVNDGVSLPSASAASFGDPIK
;
A
#
# COMPACT_ATOMS: atom_id res chain seq x y z
N MET A 1 34.42 -23.04 -31.11
CA MET A 1 34.03 -21.68 -30.67
C MET A 1 32.58 -21.73 -30.24
N SER A 2 32.32 -21.24 -29.02
CA SER A 2 31.14 -21.52 -28.19
C SER A 2 29.91 -20.74 -28.62
N SER A 3 28.85 -21.44 -29.06
CA SER A 3 27.49 -20.90 -29.14
C SER A 3 26.77 -21.18 -27.81
N LYS A 4 26.67 -20.16 -26.96
CA LYS A 4 25.84 -20.18 -25.73
C LYS A 4 24.50 -19.53 -26.08
N MET A 5 23.43 -20.32 -26.09
CA MET A 5 22.37 -20.29 -25.07
C MET A 5 21.83 -18.88 -24.79
N TYR A 6 20.77 -18.50 -25.50
CA TYR A 6 19.75 -17.64 -24.92
C TYR A 6 18.49 -18.48 -24.73
N LEU A 7 18.34 -18.87 -23.47
CA LEU A 7 17.17 -19.49 -22.88
C LEU A 7 15.98 -18.55 -23.12
N PHE A 8 14.99 -19.01 -23.89
CA PHE A 8 13.67 -18.38 -23.97
C PHE A 8 13.05 -18.43 -22.57
N LEU A 9 13.14 -17.32 -21.82
CA LEU A 9 12.27 -17.06 -20.68
C LEU A 9 10.87 -16.78 -21.23
N THR A 10 10.13 -17.86 -21.52
CA THR A 10 8.67 -17.83 -21.63
C THR A 10 8.13 -17.59 -20.23
N VAL A 11 8.06 -16.31 -19.85
CA VAL A 11 7.33 -15.89 -18.66
C VAL A 11 5.85 -16.15 -18.96
N CYS A 12 5.32 -17.20 -18.34
CA CYS A 12 3.90 -17.47 -18.28
C CYS A 12 3.15 -16.20 -17.88
N MET A 13 2.38 -15.67 -18.81
CA MET A 13 1.26 -14.77 -18.56
C MET A 13 0.27 -15.51 -17.64
N PHE A 14 0.47 -15.43 -16.33
CA PHE A 14 -0.59 -15.74 -15.38
C PHE A 14 -1.68 -14.68 -15.57
N GLY A 15 -2.71 -15.10 -16.32
CA GLY A 15 -3.95 -14.39 -16.45
C GLY A 15 -4.53 -14.10 -15.06
N PHE A 16 -4.50 -12.82 -14.69
CA PHE A 16 -5.45 -12.31 -13.73
C PHE A 16 -6.82 -12.37 -14.41
N VAL A 17 -7.56 -13.44 -14.10
CA VAL A 17 -8.98 -13.57 -14.38
C VAL A 17 -9.67 -12.43 -13.62
N ASN A 18 -9.97 -11.38 -14.37
CA ASN A 18 -10.83 -10.29 -13.95
C ASN A 18 -12.26 -10.84 -13.89
N ASN A 19 -12.71 -11.22 -12.69
CA ASN A 19 -14.11 -11.51 -12.47
C ASN A 19 -14.92 -10.20 -12.52
N GLY A 20 -15.54 -9.98 -13.69
CA GLY A 20 -16.92 -9.51 -13.78
C GLY A 20 -17.20 -8.05 -13.40
N PHE A 21 -16.73 -7.10 -14.21
CA PHE A 21 -17.50 -5.86 -14.41
C PHE A 21 -18.17 -5.93 -15.78
N SER A 22 -19.47 -6.25 -15.75
CA SER A 22 -20.32 -6.32 -16.94
C SER A 22 -20.46 -4.92 -17.53
N ALA A 23 -19.80 -4.68 -18.66
CA ALA A 23 -19.96 -3.47 -19.46
C ALA A 23 -21.21 -3.60 -20.32
N GLY A 24 -22.24 -2.82 -19.97
CA GLY A 24 -23.36 -2.53 -20.85
C GLY A 24 -22.91 -1.71 -22.06
N LEU A 25 -23.29 -2.20 -23.23
CA LEU A 25 -23.23 -1.54 -24.52
C LEU A 25 -23.92 -0.17 -24.50
N ALA A 26 -23.34 0.84 -25.15
CA ALA A 26 -24.05 1.66 -26.13
C ALA A 26 -23.15 2.74 -26.77
N SER A 27 -23.11 2.65 -28.09
CA SER A 27 -23.39 3.73 -29.03
C SER A 27 -22.41 4.89 -29.19
N SER A 28 -21.81 4.87 -30.39
CA SER A 28 -21.33 5.99 -31.17
C SER A 28 -22.20 7.25 -31.04
N ASN A 29 -21.58 8.39 -30.74
CA ASN A 29 -22.00 9.65 -31.35
C ASN A 29 -20.87 10.68 -31.40
N LYS A 30 -20.72 11.24 -32.59
CA LYS A 30 -19.73 12.22 -33.02
C LYS A 30 -20.42 13.58 -32.99
N SER A 31 -19.98 14.51 -32.14
CA SER A 31 -20.34 15.94 -32.13
C SER A 31 -19.28 16.65 -31.27
N GLN A 32 -18.25 17.32 -31.80
CA GLN A 32 -18.22 18.70 -32.35
C GLN A 32 -18.83 19.78 -31.44
N LEU A 33 -18.01 20.80 -31.12
CA LEU A 33 -18.33 22.14 -30.55
C LEU A 33 -18.86 22.15 -29.10
N SER A 34 -18.40 22.94 -28.10
CA SER A 34 -17.63 24.19 -27.96
C SER A 34 -17.20 24.35 -26.48
N PRO A 35 -16.27 25.26 -26.12
CA PRO A 35 -15.92 25.52 -24.72
C PRO A 35 -16.94 26.46 -24.06
N THR A 36 -17.71 25.97 -23.09
CA THR A 36 -18.57 26.81 -22.23
C THR A 36 -17.94 27.00 -20.86
N LYS A 37 -17.53 28.25 -20.60
CA LYS A 37 -17.29 28.80 -19.27
C LYS A 37 -18.58 28.73 -18.44
N LYS A 38 -18.54 28.09 -17.26
CA LYS A 38 -19.46 28.34 -16.13
C LYS A 38 -18.55 28.73 -14.95
N VAL A 39 -18.36 30.00 -14.62
CA VAL A 39 -19.28 30.95 -13.98
C VAL A 39 -19.93 30.36 -12.73
N LEU A 40 -19.24 30.60 -11.61
CA LEU A 40 -19.76 31.16 -10.36
C LEU A 40 -21.25 30.94 -10.06
N ASN A 41 -21.55 30.16 -9.02
CA ASN A 41 -22.73 30.41 -8.22
C ASN A 41 -22.45 30.16 -6.73
N GLN A 42 -22.25 31.26 -6.01
CA GLN A 42 -22.32 31.41 -4.56
C GLN A 42 -23.78 31.72 -4.21
N GLN A 43 -24.46 30.84 -3.48
CA GLN A 43 -25.66 31.16 -2.70
C GLN A 43 -25.58 30.29 -1.43
N SER A 44 -25.20 30.81 -0.26
CA SER A 44 -25.98 31.67 0.64
C SER A 44 -27.26 31.01 1.13
N TYR A 45 -27.23 30.42 2.32
CA TYR A 45 -28.35 30.53 3.28
C TYR A 45 -27.79 30.61 4.69
N GLN A 46 -27.85 31.82 5.24
CA GLN A 46 -27.89 32.04 6.69
C GLN A 46 -29.24 31.53 7.19
N GLN A 47 -29.24 30.70 8.22
CA GLN A 47 -30.42 30.46 9.04
C GLN A 47 -30.06 30.77 10.48
N VAL A 48 -30.48 31.96 10.89
CA VAL A 48 -30.45 32.48 12.25
C VAL A 48 -31.47 31.70 13.07
N SER A 49 -31.01 30.93 14.05
CA SER A 49 -31.87 30.48 15.15
C SER A 49 -31.16 30.60 16.50
N LYS A 50 -31.74 31.52 17.29
CA LYS A 50 -31.67 31.82 18.72
C LYS A 50 -30.87 30.83 19.62
N PRO A 51 -29.97 31.33 20.50
CA PRO A 51 -29.36 30.51 21.54
C PRO A 51 -30.27 30.43 22.79
N MET A 52 -30.75 29.23 23.12
CA MET A 52 -31.26 28.92 24.46
C MET A 52 -30.14 28.33 25.33
N ASN A 53 -29.80 29.17 26.30
CA ASN A 53 -29.26 28.98 27.64
C ASN A 53 -29.22 27.57 28.30
N VAL A 54 -28.12 27.37 29.03
CA VAL A 54 -27.81 26.47 30.18
C VAL A 54 -28.05 24.96 30.08
N SER A 55 -26.94 24.22 29.95
CA SER A 55 -26.61 23.21 30.96
C SER A 55 -25.09 22.99 30.98
N SER A 56 -24.49 23.16 32.14
CA SER A 56 -23.09 22.88 32.43
C SER A 56 -22.82 21.37 32.33
N VAL A 57 -22.61 20.92 31.10
CA VAL A 57 -22.15 19.57 30.80
C VAL A 57 -20.69 19.49 31.22
N ALA A 58 -20.42 18.68 32.25
CA ALA A 58 -19.08 18.28 32.63
C ALA A 58 -18.33 17.87 31.36
N LYS A 59 -17.21 18.56 31.09
CA LYS A 59 -16.37 18.33 29.92
C LYS A 59 -15.74 16.96 30.07
N VAL A 60 -16.49 15.91 29.73
CA VAL A 60 -15.97 14.56 29.54
C VAL A 60 -14.91 14.73 28.46
N VAL A 61 -13.65 14.69 28.88
CA VAL A 61 -12.51 14.62 27.98
C VAL A 61 -12.64 13.26 27.29
N VAL A 62 -13.44 13.21 26.24
CA VAL A 62 -13.52 12.07 25.33
C VAL A 62 -12.15 12.04 24.68
N LYS A 63 -11.25 11.24 25.25
CA LYS A 63 -9.97 10.94 24.63
C LYS A 63 -10.28 10.50 23.20
N PRO A 64 -9.68 11.13 22.17
CA PRO A 64 -9.97 10.77 20.80
C PRO A 64 -9.67 9.28 20.63
N LYS A 65 -10.70 8.51 20.33
CA LYS A 65 -10.57 7.07 20.09
C LYS A 65 -9.67 6.91 18.87
N ILE A 66 -8.48 6.37 19.10
CA ILE A 66 -7.48 6.16 18.05
C ILE A 66 -8.03 5.06 17.17
N LEU A 67 -8.55 5.39 16.01
CA LEU A 67 -9.11 4.40 15.10
C LEU A 67 -7.95 3.67 14.40
N VAL A 68 -7.52 2.54 14.97
CA VAL A 68 -6.47 1.70 14.38
C VAL A 68 -7.09 0.86 13.27
N LYS A 69 -6.59 0.99 12.04
CA LYS A 69 -7.00 0.16 10.89
C LYS A 69 -6.53 -1.28 11.08
N GLY A 70 -7.28 -2.25 10.56
CA GLY A 70 -6.79 -3.64 10.53
C GLY A 70 -5.65 -3.83 9.52
N TYR A 71 -4.87 -4.92 9.65
CA TYR A 71 -3.77 -5.22 8.72
C TYR A 71 -4.23 -5.26 7.25
N LYS A 72 -5.30 -6.02 6.93
CA LYS A 72 -5.84 -6.11 5.56
C LYS A 72 -6.29 -4.77 5.03
N GLU A 73 -6.96 -3.97 5.86
CA GLU A 73 -7.44 -2.64 5.49
C GLU A 73 -6.26 -1.73 5.13
N TRP A 74 -5.23 -1.70 5.99
CA TRP A 74 -4.03 -0.94 5.75
C TRP A 74 -3.27 -1.40 4.49
N LYS A 75 -3.07 -2.71 4.32
CA LYS A 75 -2.41 -3.27 3.14
C LYS A 75 -3.17 -2.91 1.87
N ASN A 76 -4.50 -3.08 1.87
CA ASN A 76 -5.35 -2.72 0.74
C ASN A 76 -5.22 -1.23 0.40
N GLU A 77 -5.16 -0.35 1.40
CA GLU A 77 -4.94 1.08 1.19
C GLU A 77 -3.58 1.35 0.53
N LYS A 78 -2.50 0.70 0.99
CA LYS A 78 -1.16 0.85 0.39
C LYS A 78 -1.12 0.36 -1.05
N VAL A 79 -1.71 -0.81 -1.33
CA VAL A 79 -1.79 -1.36 -2.69
C VAL A 79 -2.61 -0.45 -3.59
N GLN A 80 -3.80 0.00 -3.16
CA GLN A 80 -4.61 0.91 -3.95
C GLN A 80 -3.91 2.25 -4.21
N ALA A 81 -3.21 2.80 -3.22
CA ALA A 81 -2.45 4.03 -3.40
C ALA A 81 -1.35 3.86 -4.47
N ALA A 82 -0.65 2.71 -4.49
CA ALA A 82 0.35 2.41 -5.49
C ALA A 82 -0.26 2.19 -6.89
N ILE A 83 -1.38 1.46 -7.00
CA ILE A 83 -2.13 1.28 -8.26
C ILE A 83 -2.53 2.64 -8.85
N LYS A 84 -3.06 3.54 -8.00
CA LYS A 84 -3.45 4.89 -8.44
C LYS A 84 -2.26 5.67 -9.00
N LYS A 85 -1.09 5.59 -8.37
CA LYS A 85 0.13 6.25 -8.87
C LYS A 85 0.54 5.70 -10.24
N VAL A 86 0.59 4.37 -10.38
CA VAL A 86 0.89 3.71 -11.67
C VAL A 86 -0.08 4.15 -12.76
N ALA A 87 -1.38 4.15 -12.47
CA ALA A 87 -2.41 4.57 -13.42
C ALA A 87 -2.25 6.04 -13.85
N ILE A 88 -1.99 6.95 -12.91
CA ILE A 88 -1.74 8.36 -13.19
C ILE A 88 -0.51 8.54 -14.06
N THR A 89 0.62 7.90 -13.71
CA THR A 89 1.86 8.05 -14.47
C THR A 89 1.74 7.46 -15.88
N ARG A 90 1.04 6.32 -16.05
CA ARG A 90 0.73 5.79 -17.40
C ARG A 90 -0.11 6.76 -18.22
N ALA A 91 -1.20 7.28 -17.66
CA ALA A 91 -2.05 8.24 -18.35
C ALA A 91 -1.28 9.51 -18.74
N GLN A 92 -0.33 9.97 -17.91
CA GLN A 92 0.56 11.10 -18.24
C GLN A 92 1.47 10.79 -19.43
N ILE A 93 2.05 9.58 -19.49
CA ILE A 93 2.87 9.14 -20.63
C ILE A 93 2.02 9.11 -21.90
N ASP A 94 0.84 8.49 -21.84
CA ASP A 94 -0.04 8.35 -23.01
C ASP A 94 -0.52 9.72 -23.51
N TYR A 95 -0.91 10.61 -22.59
CA TYR A 95 -1.27 11.98 -22.92
C TYR A 95 -0.13 12.73 -23.62
N LYS A 96 1.10 12.63 -23.12
CA LYS A 96 2.27 13.27 -23.75
C LYS A 96 2.60 12.65 -25.11
N LYS A 97 2.51 11.32 -25.24
CA LYS A 97 2.73 10.63 -26.52
C LYS A 97 1.71 11.07 -27.58
N MET A 98 0.43 11.15 -27.23
CA MET A 98 -0.62 11.65 -28.13
C MET A 98 -0.43 13.14 -28.48
N ASN A 99 -0.13 13.98 -27.49
CA ASN A 99 0.13 15.40 -27.73
C ASN A 99 1.33 15.61 -28.67
N ASN A 100 2.37 14.79 -28.55
CA ASN A 100 3.52 14.85 -29.44
C ASN A 100 3.15 14.49 -30.88
N GLN A 101 2.31 13.46 -31.10
CA GLN A 101 1.86 13.11 -32.45
C GLN A 101 1.05 14.22 -33.13
N ILE A 102 0.22 14.95 -32.39
CA ILE A 102 -0.61 16.04 -32.93
C ILE A 102 0.25 17.25 -33.34
N PHE A 103 1.29 17.57 -32.57
CA PHE A 103 2.12 18.77 -32.76
C PHE A 103 3.47 18.53 -33.47
N GLN A 104 3.79 17.30 -33.87
CA GLN A 104 5.06 16.97 -34.55
C GLN A 104 5.18 17.48 -36.00
N LYS A 105 4.15 18.13 -36.56
CA LYS A 105 4.24 18.76 -37.90
C LYS A 105 4.99 20.09 -37.92
N THR A 106 5.41 20.63 -36.78
CA THR A 106 6.05 21.94 -36.71
C THR A 106 7.32 21.84 -35.87
N GLU A 107 8.46 22.05 -36.52
CA GLU A 107 9.83 21.78 -36.08
C GLU A 107 10.15 22.24 -34.64
N ALA A 108 10.45 21.27 -33.75
CA ALA A 108 11.27 21.36 -32.52
C ALA A 108 11.01 20.14 -31.61
N GLY A 109 11.57 18.97 -31.99
CA GLY A 109 11.27 17.68 -31.33
C GLY A 109 12.16 17.31 -30.13
N LEU A 110 13.34 17.92 -29.96
CA LEU A 110 14.38 17.37 -29.07
C LEU A 110 14.08 17.48 -27.56
N GLY A 111 13.32 18.49 -27.14
CA GLY A 111 13.04 18.72 -25.71
C GLY A 111 11.92 17.84 -25.13
N LYS A 112 11.05 17.28 -25.97
CA LYS A 112 9.84 16.56 -25.52
C LYS A 112 10.12 15.11 -25.13
N ASP A 113 11.15 14.50 -25.72
CA ASP A 113 11.53 13.12 -25.42
C ASP A 113 12.13 12.98 -24.02
N ILE A 114 12.92 13.97 -23.57
CA ILE A 114 13.51 14.00 -22.22
C ILE A 114 12.42 13.95 -21.14
N GLU A 115 11.27 14.57 -21.36
CA GLU A 115 10.17 14.53 -20.40
C GLU A 115 9.44 13.19 -20.38
N ILE A 116 9.33 12.52 -21.53
CA ILE A 116 8.75 11.18 -21.60
C ILE A 116 9.66 10.18 -20.90
N ASP A 117 10.97 10.24 -21.14
CA ASP A 117 11.95 9.35 -20.49
C ASP A 117 11.90 9.49 -18.95
N LYS A 118 11.76 10.72 -18.45
CA LYS A 118 11.56 10.97 -17.01
C LYS A 118 10.28 10.33 -16.47
N LEU A 119 9.18 10.41 -17.21
CA LEU A 119 7.91 9.77 -16.83
C LEU A 119 8.01 8.24 -16.89
N GLU A 120 8.72 7.68 -17.87
CA GLU A 120 8.97 6.24 -17.95
C GLU A 120 9.84 5.74 -16.79
N GLY A 121 10.87 6.50 -16.40
CA GLY A 121 11.63 6.23 -15.18
C GLY A 121 10.76 6.25 -13.92
N LYS A 122 9.87 7.25 -13.81
CA LYS A 122 8.90 7.32 -12.71
C LYS A 122 7.92 6.14 -12.73
N LEU A 123 7.47 5.70 -13.90
CA LEU A 123 6.58 4.55 -14.04
C LEU A 123 7.23 3.27 -13.51
N ARG A 124 8.52 3.04 -13.79
CA ARG A 124 9.24 1.88 -13.25
C ARG A 124 9.30 1.92 -11.72
N ASN A 125 9.56 3.10 -11.14
CA ASN A 125 9.55 3.28 -9.68
C ASN A 125 8.15 3.06 -9.07
N ASP A 126 7.10 3.57 -9.72
CA ASP A 126 5.71 3.38 -9.27
C ASP A 126 5.30 1.89 -9.36
N LEU A 127 5.74 1.16 -10.39
CA LEU A 127 5.54 -0.28 -10.50
C LEU A 127 6.27 -1.07 -9.42
N PHE A 128 7.53 -0.72 -9.14
CA PHE A 128 8.28 -1.32 -8.03
C PHE A 128 7.61 -1.05 -6.68
N SER A 129 7.13 0.18 -6.46
CA SER A 129 6.38 0.53 -5.25
C SER A 129 5.08 -0.27 -5.11
N LEU A 130 4.42 -0.61 -6.23
CA LEU A 130 3.25 -1.48 -6.24
C LEU A 130 3.60 -2.91 -5.84
N GLU A 131 4.69 -3.46 -6.38
CA GLU A 131 5.18 -4.79 -6.04
C GLU A 131 5.52 -4.90 -4.55
N VAL A 132 6.28 -3.93 -4.01
CA VAL A 132 6.57 -3.85 -2.57
C VAL A 132 5.28 -3.76 -1.76
N ALA A 133 4.31 -2.94 -2.17
CA ALA A 133 3.03 -2.82 -1.46
C ALA A 133 2.24 -4.14 -1.44
N GLN A 134 2.33 -4.95 -2.49
CA GLN A 134 1.69 -6.28 -2.55
C GLN A 134 2.39 -7.29 -1.63
N GLN A 135 3.70 -7.18 -1.48
CA GLN A 135 4.52 -8.06 -0.63
C GLN A 135 4.49 -7.70 0.86
N LEU A 136 3.89 -6.56 1.24
CA LEU A 136 3.76 -6.17 2.65
C LEU A 136 3.15 -7.29 3.48
N ASN A 137 3.81 -7.64 4.57
CA ASN A 137 3.37 -8.68 5.50
C ASN A 137 2.86 -8.10 6.82
N VAL A 138 2.44 -8.97 7.74
CA VAL A 138 1.95 -8.56 9.07
C VAL A 138 3.05 -7.87 9.88
N GLN A 139 4.31 -8.30 9.74
CA GLN A 139 5.46 -7.68 10.43
C GLN A 139 5.69 -6.24 9.97
N ASP A 140 5.60 -5.96 8.67
CA ASP A 140 5.70 -4.62 8.10
C ASP A 140 4.59 -3.71 8.61
N TYR A 141 3.39 -4.25 8.79
CA TYR A 141 2.29 -3.50 9.38
C TYR A 141 2.62 -3.04 10.82
N PHE A 142 3.17 -3.93 11.65
CA PHE A 142 3.64 -3.56 12.97
C PHE A 142 4.78 -2.53 12.93
N ALA A 143 5.76 -2.74 12.07
CA ALA A 143 6.96 -1.91 11.99
C ALA A 143 6.73 -0.54 11.33
N ILE A 144 5.84 -0.43 10.34
CA ILE A 144 5.66 0.76 9.50
C ILE A 144 4.43 1.57 9.91
N TYR A 145 3.33 0.91 10.30
CA TYR A 145 2.07 1.60 10.61
C TYR A 145 1.95 1.89 12.10
N LEU A 146 2.05 0.87 12.94
CA LEU A 146 1.78 1.03 14.38
C LEU A 146 2.84 1.84 15.12
N THR A 147 4.09 1.82 14.64
CA THR A 147 5.17 2.66 15.19
C THR A 147 4.97 4.16 14.95
N LYS A 148 4.19 4.54 13.94
CA LYS A 148 3.90 5.93 13.59
C LYS A 148 2.76 6.55 14.40
N LEU A 149 2.07 5.75 15.21
CA LEU A 149 1.00 6.22 16.08
C LEU A 149 1.59 6.68 17.42
N ASP A 150 1.10 7.80 17.95
CA ASP A 150 1.61 8.39 19.19
C ASP A 150 1.43 7.44 20.39
N ASN A 151 0.30 6.73 20.45
CA ASN A 151 -0.03 5.80 21.54
C ASN A 151 0.20 4.35 21.12
N ARG A 152 1.47 4.00 20.90
CA ARG A 152 1.88 2.65 20.44
C ARG A 152 1.21 1.53 21.24
N SER A 153 1.32 1.55 22.57
CA SER A 153 0.80 0.47 23.43
C SER A 153 -0.70 0.21 23.25
N GLU A 154 -1.52 1.27 23.26
CA GLU A 154 -2.96 1.14 23.00
C GLU A 154 -3.22 0.67 21.56
N ALA A 155 -2.45 1.16 20.60
CA ALA A 155 -2.61 0.79 19.20
C ALA A 155 -2.26 -0.68 18.92
N PHE A 156 -1.23 -1.24 19.56
CA PHE A 156 -0.91 -2.67 19.50
C PHE A 156 -2.06 -3.51 20.06
N LYS A 157 -2.65 -3.09 21.19
CA LYS A 157 -3.78 -3.80 21.80
C LYS A 157 -5.01 -3.78 20.89
N GLU A 158 -5.35 -2.63 20.31
CA GLU A 158 -6.49 -2.54 19.38
C GLU A 158 -6.23 -3.31 18.08
N ALA A 159 -5.00 -3.26 17.55
CA ALA A 159 -4.64 -4.03 16.36
C ALA A 159 -4.77 -5.54 16.62
N ALA A 160 -4.32 -6.03 17.78
CA ALA A 160 -4.48 -7.42 18.18
C ALA A 160 -5.94 -7.86 18.25
N GLN A 161 -6.85 -6.98 18.66
CA GLN A 161 -8.29 -7.27 18.68
C GLN A 161 -8.91 -7.33 17.29
N LYS A 162 -8.31 -6.67 16.30
CA LYS A 162 -8.81 -6.63 14.91
C LYS A 162 -8.13 -7.65 13.99
N MET A 163 -7.12 -8.36 14.47
CA MET A 163 -6.43 -9.39 13.68
C MET A 163 -7.25 -10.67 13.61
N HIS A 164 -7.25 -11.28 12.43
CA HIS A 164 -7.80 -12.61 12.23
C HIS A 164 -6.84 -13.66 12.84
N PRO A 165 -7.33 -14.80 13.36
CA PRO A 165 -6.48 -15.86 13.88
C PRO A 165 -5.40 -16.34 12.90
N ASP A 166 -5.69 -16.38 11.60
CA ASP A 166 -4.70 -16.75 10.58
C ASP A 166 -3.51 -15.77 10.51
N GLU A 167 -3.77 -14.48 10.70
CA GLU A 167 -2.75 -13.43 10.69
C GLU A 167 -1.88 -13.50 11.95
N VAL A 168 -2.49 -13.86 13.07
CA VAL A 168 -1.78 -14.10 14.33
C VAL A 168 -0.89 -15.34 14.21
N ALA A 169 -1.36 -16.41 13.56
CA ALA A 169 -0.57 -17.60 13.30
C ALA A 169 0.65 -17.27 12.40
N GLU A 170 0.45 -16.49 11.34
CA GLU A 170 1.54 -16.02 10.48
C GLU A 170 2.58 -15.21 11.27
N LEU A 171 2.13 -14.29 12.13
CA LEU A 171 3.01 -13.51 13.00
C LEU A 171 3.83 -14.39 13.96
N ILE A 172 3.19 -15.38 14.58
CA ILE A 172 3.86 -16.33 15.49
C ILE A 172 4.90 -17.16 14.74
N ASN A 173 4.58 -17.64 13.53
CA ASN A 173 5.51 -18.41 12.72
C ASN A 173 6.74 -17.57 12.34
N ILE A 174 6.55 -16.34 11.86
CA ILE A 174 7.65 -15.42 11.54
C ILE A 174 8.53 -15.15 12.76
N PHE A 175 7.91 -14.98 13.94
CA PHE A 175 8.64 -14.75 15.18
C PHE A 175 9.44 -15.99 15.61
N ALA A 176 8.85 -17.17 15.54
CA ALA A 176 9.53 -18.43 15.83
C ALA A 176 10.72 -18.66 14.88
N ASP A 177 10.53 -18.43 13.59
CA ASP A 177 11.58 -18.54 12.56
C ASP A 177 12.72 -17.55 12.83
N SER A 178 12.39 -16.30 13.18
CA SER A 178 13.39 -15.28 13.51
C SER A 178 14.18 -15.62 14.78
N PHE A 179 13.50 -16.16 15.80
CA PHE A 179 14.12 -16.57 17.06
C PHE A 179 15.05 -17.77 16.87
N LEU A 180 14.63 -18.76 16.09
CA LEU A 180 15.45 -19.93 15.75
C LEU A 180 16.65 -19.54 14.88
N ALA A 181 16.46 -18.68 13.88
CA ALA A 181 17.53 -18.21 13.00
C ALA A 181 18.62 -17.44 13.76
N ALA A 182 18.24 -16.62 14.75
CA ALA A 182 19.19 -15.91 15.60
C ALA A 182 20.09 -16.87 16.42
N HIS A 183 19.51 -17.96 16.93
CA HIS A 183 20.26 -18.95 17.70
C HIS A 183 21.22 -19.82 16.87
N VAL A 184 20.91 -20.04 15.59
CA VAL A 184 21.75 -20.85 14.69
C VAL A 184 22.98 -20.08 14.22
N ASN A 185 22.87 -18.76 14.01
CA ASN A 185 23.98 -17.94 13.51
C ASN A 185 24.99 -17.54 14.58
N ASP A 186 24.64 -17.55 15.87
CA ASP A 186 25.56 -17.13 16.92
C ASP A 186 26.55 -18.20 17.37
N GLY A 187 26.42 -19.47 16.93
CA GLY A 187 27.40 -20.52 17.23
C GLY A 187 27.67 -20.73 18.74
N VAL A 188 26.84 -20.14 19.61
CA VAL A 188 26.91 -20.32 21.05
C VAL A 188 26.35 -21.71 21.32
N SER A 189 27.30 -22.64 21.46
CA SER A 189 27.11 -23.91 22.13
C SER A 189 26.25 -23.67 23.37
N LEU A 190 25.02 -24.18 23.33
CA LEU A 190 24.19 -24.33 24.52
C LEU A 190 25.06 -24.94 25.63
N PRO A 191 25.11 -24.38 26.85
CA PRO A 191 25.70 -25.10 27.96
C PRO A 191 24.93 -26.40 28.09
N SER A 192 25.56 -27.49 27.67
CA SER A 192 25.08 -28.85 27.85
C SER A 192 24.84 -29.02 29.35
N ALA A 193 23.58 -28.96 29.76
CA ALA A 193 23.14 -29.37 31.09
C ALA A 193 23.23 -30.90 31.16
N SER A 194 24.44 -31.42 31.01
CA SER A 194 24.80 -32.81 31.24
C SER A 194 24.92 -33.00 32.75
N ALA A 195 23.90 -33.67 33.30
CA ALA A 195 24.04 -34.60 34.41
C ALA A 195 24.77 -34.09 35.67
N ALA A 196 24.07 -33.32 36.51
CA ALA A 196 24.30 -33.43 37.95
C ALA A 196 23.71 -34.77 38.41
N SER A 197 24.57 -35.79 38.35
CA SER A 197 24.40 -37.12 38.94
C SER A 197 23.95 -37.00 40.39
N PHE A 198 22.68 -37.34 40.66
CA PHE A 198 22.13 -37.44 42.00
C PHE A 198 22.55 -38.80 42.59
N GLY A 199 23.79 -38.89 43.03
CA GLY A 199 24.29 -39.99 43.84
C GLY A 199 24.32 -39.58 45.30
N ASP A 200 23.46 -40.19 46.13
CA ASP A 200 23.89 -40.90 47.34
C ASP A 200 22.68 -41.50 48.09
N PRO A 201 22.57 -42.83 48.20
CA PRO A 201 21.73 -43.48 49.19
C PRO A 201 22.51 -43.63 50.51
N ILE A 202 22.13 -42.85 51.53
CA ILE A 202 22.62 -43.06 52.89
C ILE A 202 21.85 -44.23 53.52
N LYS A 203 22.62 -45.17 54.05
CA LYS A 203 22.23 -46.36 54.83
C LYS A 203 21.52 -46.01 56.13
#